data_AF-A0A530M6J2-F1
#
_entry.id   AF-A0A530M6J2-F1
#
_cell.length_a   1.000
_cell.length_b   1.000
_cell.length_c   1.000
_cell.angle_alpha   90.00
_cell.angle_beta   90.00
_cell.angle_gamma   90.00
#
_symmetry.space_group_name_H-M   'P 1'
#
loop_
_entity.id
_entity.type
_entity.pdbx_description
1 polymer ?
#
loop_
_entity_poly.entity_id
_entity_poly.type
_entity_poly.pdbx_seq_one_letter_code
_entity_poly.pdbx_strand_id
1 'polypeptide(L)'
;MAGLERSHLTNAELMRLVREHGLSVDKKTSRKQLAVELIMNRIKRIDKASDYLLTMSPDELRRYLVERMVSDREILSFLDSLGIAPPGKIRGKLADYAAREIGELGMFQRIAKGSSPENMEVQTRKNLRKGSR
;
A
#
# COMPACT_ATOMS: atom_id res chain seq x y z
N MET A 1 -7.11 -11.79 -19.92
CA MET A 1 -6.94 -10.61 -20.81
C MET A 1 -8.04 -10.46 -21.87
N ALA A 2 -8.97 -11.41 -22.06
CA ALA A 2 -9.86 -11.42 -23.24
C ALA A 2 -11.07 -10.45 -23.22
N GLY A 3 -11.51 -9.92 -22.07
CA GLY A 3 -12.77 -9.15 -21.98
C GLY A 3 -12.71 -7.73 -22.55
N LEU A 4 -11.71 -6.94 -22.15
CA LEU A 4 -11.55 -5.55 -22.60
C LEU A 4 -10.98 -5.44 -24.02
N GLU A 5 -10.07 -6.34 -24.40
CA GLU A 5 -9.53 -6.40 -25.77
C GLU A 5 -10.63 -6.71 -26.80
N ARG A 6 -11.64 -7.51 -26.42
CA ARG A 6 -12.82 -7.84 -27.25
C ARG A 6 -14.00 -6.90 -27.05
N SER A 7 -13.88 -5.88 -26.19
CA SER A 7 -14.98 -4.92 -25.98
C SER A 7 -15.23 -4.08 -27.23
N HIS A 8 -16.50 -3.76 -27.49
CA HIS A 8 -16.91 -2.87 -28.60
C HIS A 8 -16.53 -1.40 -28.39
N LEU A 9 -15.84 -1.08 -27.29
CA LEU A 9 -15.38 0.28 -27.01
C LEU A 9 -14.34 0.71 -28.05
N THR A 10 -14.49 1.90 -28.60
CA THR A 10 -13.48 2.56 -29.43
C THR A 10 -12.27 2.99 -28.60
N ASN A 11 -11.14 3.30 -29.24
CA ASN A 11 -9.97 3.84 -28.53
C ASN A 11 -10.24 5.19 -27.87
N ALA A 12 -11.13 6.01 -28.45
CA ALA A 12 -11.54 7.28 -27.87
C ALA A 12 -12.32 7.07 -26.57
N GLU A 13 -13.23 6.09 -26.53
CA GLU A 13 -13.98 5.73 -25.33
C GLU A 13 -13.09 5.13 -24.24
N LEU A 14 -12.10 4.29 -24.61
CA LEU A 14 -11.11 3.81 -23.64
C LEU A 14 -10.26 4.95 -23.08
N MET A 15 -9.81 5.90 -23.91
CA MET A 15 -9.08 7.07 -23.43
C MET A 15 -9.94 7.93 -22.50
N ARG A 16 -11.24 8.08 -22.80
CA ARG A 16 -12.19 8.79 -21.94
C ARG A 16 -12.33 8.10 -20.58
N LEU A 17 -12.54 6.78 -20.57
CA LEU A 17 -12.64 5.97 -19.34
C LEU A 17 -11.37 6.05 -18.48
N VAL A 18 -10.19 5.99 -19.10
CA VAL A 18 -8.91 6.13 -18.40
C VAL A 18 -8.83 7.48 -17.68
N ARG A 19 -9.22 8.56 -18.36
CA ARG A 19 -9.26 9.91 -17.79
C ARG A 19 -10.34 10.09 -16.71
N GLU A 20 -11.53 9.53 -16.91
CA GLU A 20 -12.61 9.51 -15.91
C GLU A 20 -12.17 8.79 -14.63
N HIS A 21 -11.25 7.83 -14.75
CA HIS A 21 -10.63 7.17 -13.60
C HIS A 21 -9.38 7.88 -13.06
N GLY A 22 -9.06 9.09 -13.54
CA GLY A 22 -7.97 9.92 -13.03
C GLY A 22 -6.58 9.45 -13.46
N LEU A 23 -6.48 8.57 -14.45
CA LEU A 23 -5.20 8.11 -15.00
C LEU A 23 -4.76 9.05 -16.12
N SER A 24 -3.47 9.41 -16.12
CA SER A 24 -2.86 10.19 -17.19
C SER A 24 -2.18 9.24 -18.18
N VAL A 25 -2.62 9.26 -19.43
CA VAL A 25 -2.06 8.47 -20.53
C VAL A 25 -1.78 9.35 -21.75
N ASP A 26 -0.72 9.02 -22.48
CA ASP A 26 -0.36 9.72 -23.70
C ASP A 26 -1.39 9.49 -24.81
N LYS A 27 -1.55 10.47 -25.69
CA LYS A 27 -2.44 10.34 -26.87
C LYS A 27 -2.05 9.20 -27.81
N LYS A 28 -0.79 8.74 -27.74
CA LYS A 28 -0.24 7.65 -28.55
C LYS A 28 -0.30 6.28 -27.85
N THR A 29 -0.82 6.20 -26.63
CA THR A 29 -0.89 4.94 -25.88
C THR A 29 -1.74 3.93 -26.62
N SER A 30 -1.20 2.72 -26.83
CA SER A 30 -1.90 1.66 -27.57
C SER A 30 -3.15 1.18 -26.84
N ARG A 31 -4.14 0.67 -27.58
CA ARG A 31 -5.37 0.09 -27.02
C ARG A 31 -5.09 -0.95 -25.93
N LYS A 32 -4.16 -1.87 -26.21
CA LYS A 32 -3.73 -2.91 -25.28
C LYS A 32 -3.23 -2.29 -23.98
N GLN A 33 -2.44 -1.24 -24.08
CA GLN A 33 -1.89 -0.55 -22.92
C GLN A 33 -2.96 0.21 -22.15
N LEU A 34 -3.90 0.89 -22.81
CA LEU A 34 -5.07 1.49 -22.15
C LEU A 34 -5.90 0.46 -21.37
N ALA A 35 -6.13 -0.71 -21.95
CA ALA A 35 -6.84 -1.80 -21.28
C ALA A 35 -6.07 -2.33 -20.06
N VAL A 36 -4.75 -2.49 -20.17
CA VAL A 36 -3.89 -2.87 -19.05
C VAL A 36 -3.95 -1.83 -17.94
N GLU A 37 -3.80 -0.53 -18.25
CA GLU A 37 -3.89 0.56 -17.27
C GLU A 37 -5.23 0.56 -16.53
N LEU A 38 -6.35 0.38 -17.25
CA LEU A 38 -7.69 0.29 -16.64
C LEU A 38 -7.82 -0.88 -15.68
N ILE A 39 -7.34 -2.06 -16.08
CA ILE A 39 -7.36 -3.26 -15.23
C ILE A 39 -6.48 -3.04 -14.02
N MET A 40 -5.24 -2.57 -14.22
CA MET A 40 -4.28 -2.36 -13.15
C MET A 40 -4.75 -1.33 -12.12
N ASN A 41 -5.50 -0.31 -12.54
CA ASN A 41 -6.10 0.69 -11.65
C ASN A 41 -7.28 0.15 -10.81
N ARG A 42 -7.84 -1.02 -11.16
CA ARG A 42 -8.90 -1.68 -10.38
C ARG A 42 -8.37 -2.74 -9.42
N ILE A 43 -7.15 -3.20 -9.61
CA ILE A 43 -6.53 -4.18 -8.72
C ILE A 43 -6.10 -3.46 -7.45
N LYS A 44 -6.78 -3.77 -6.34
CA LYS A 44 -6.32 -3.43 -4.99
C LYS A 44 -5.14 -4.36 -4.65
N ARG A 45 -3.95 -3.78 -4.54
CA ARG A 45 -2.71 -4.51 -4.25
C ARG A 45 -2.35 -4.51 -2.78
N ILE A 46 -2.83 -3.53 -2.02
CA ILE A 46 -2.82 -3.53 -0.56
C ILE A 46 -3.97 -4.43 -0.09
N ASP A 47 -3.67 -5.71 0.04
CA ASP A 47 -4.61 -6.76 0.44
C ASP A 47 -4.60 -7.07 1.95
N LYS A 48 -3.55 -6.66 2.66
CA LYS A 48 -3.44 -6.86 4.10
C LYS A 48 -4.25 -5.81 4.86
N ALA A 49 -4.83 -6.22 5.98
CA ALA A 49 -5.53 -5.30 6.87
C ALA A 49 -4.57 -4.25 7.47
N SER A 50 -5.07 -3.04 7.70
CA SER A 50 -4.28 -1.93 8.24
C SER A 50 -3.61 -2.29 9.56
N ASP A 51 -4.33 -2.97 10.46
CA ASP A 51 -3.78 -3.42 11.75
C ASP A 51 -2.56 -4.32 11.58
N TYR A 52 -2.59 -5.21 10.59
CA TYR A 52 -1.45 -6.09 10.30
C TYR A 52 -0.29 -5.29 9.72
N LEU A 53 -0.55 -4.38 8.77
CA LEU A 53 0.49 -3.53 8.18
C LEU A 53 1.20 -2.68 9.25
N LEU A 54 0.47 -2.19 10.24
CA LEU A 54 1.04 -1.44 11.38
C LEU A 54 1.93 -2.30 12.29
N THR A 55 1.86 -3.63 12.22
CA THR A 55 2.79 -4.51 12.95
C THR A 55 4.12 -4.72 12.23
N MET A 56 4.19 -4.45 10.93
CA MET A 56 5.38 -4.67 10.12
C MET A 56 6.43 -3.59 10.37
N SER A 57 7.71 -3.94 10.19
CA SER A 57 8.81 -2.98 10.20
C SER A 57 8.84 -2.15 8.90
N PRO A 58 9.48 -0.97 8.89
CA PRO A 58 9.63 -0.16 7.68
C PRO A 58 10.23 -0.93 6.49
N ASP A 59 11.23 -1.77 6.71
CA ASP A 59 11.85 -2.56 5.63
C ASP A 59 10.89 -3.60 5.05
N GLU A 60 10.11 -4.25 5.91
CA GLU A 60 9.09 -5.22 5.48
C GLU A 60 7.95 -4.55 4.72
N LEU A 61 7.51 -3.37 5.17
CA LEU A 61 6.48 -2.57 4.50
C LEU A 61 6.96 -2.12 3.12
N ARG A 62 8.19 -1.60 3.05
CA ARG A 62 8.81 -1.18 1.79
C ARG A 62 8.86 -2.34 0.82
N ARG A 63 9.37 -3.50 1.26
CA ARG A 63 9.43 -4.71 0.45
C ARG A 63 8.05 -5.13 -0.03
N TYR A 64 7.05 -5.16 0.86
CA TYR A 64 5.68 -5.50 0.52
C TYR A 64 5.08 -4.58 -0.56
N LEU A 65 5.23 -3.25 -0.41
CA LEU A 65 4.71 -2.27 -1.37
C LEU A 65 5.37 -2.40 -2.75
N VAL A 66 6.69 -2.64 -2.78
CA VAL A 66 7.45 -2.78 -4.03
C VAL A 66 7.16 -4.10 -4.73
N GLU A 67 7.20 -5.23 -4.01
CA GLU A 67 6.95 -6.57 -4.57
C GLU A 67 5.54 -6.72 -5.13
N ARG A 68 4.55 -6.11 -4.46
CA ARG A 68 3.17 -6.09 -4.95
C ARG A 68 2.96 -5.06 -6.07
N MET A 69 3.97 -4.26 -6.40
CA MET A 69 3.89 -3.15 -7.37
C MET A 69 2.72 -2.20 -7.05
N VAL A 70 2.56 -1.84 -5.77
CA VAL A 70 1.47 -0.98 -5.32
C VAL A 70 1.60 0.39 -6.00
N SER A 71 0.49 0.88 -6.55
CA SER A 71 0.49 2.17 -7.26
C SER A 71 0.60 3.34 -6.28
N ASP A 72 1.19 4.46 -6.74
CA ASP A 72 1.28 5.68 -5.94
C ASP A 72 -0.09 6.15 -5.43
N ARG A 73 -1.12 6.06 -6.28
CA ARG A 73 -2.50 6.40 -5.90
C ARG A 73 -3.01 5.55 -4.74
N GLU A 74 -2.74 4.25 -4.77
CA GLU A 74 -3.18 3.33 -3.73
C GLU A 74 -2.41 3.57 -2.42
N ILE A 75 -1.11 3.86 -2.51
CA ILE A 75 -0.31 4.27 -1.35
C ILE A 75 -0.86 5.56 -0.74
N LEU A 76 -1.15 6.59 -1.55
CA LEU A 76 -1.73 7.84 -1.10
C LEU A 76 -3.09 7.63 -0.43
N SER A 77 -3.97 6.83 -1.02
CA SER A 77 -5.27 6.52 -0.45
C SER A 77 -5.15 5.77 0.88
N PHE A 78 -4.15 4.90 1.03
CA PHE A 78 -3.90 4.20 2.28
C PHE A 78 -3.36 5.13 3.35
N LEU A 79 -2.39 5.99 3.02
CA LEU A 79 -1.87 7.00 3.93
C LEU A 79 -2.96 7.95 4.43
N ASP A 80 -3.85 8.40 3.53
CA ASP A 80 -5.00 9.25 3.87
C ASP A 80 -5.94 8.54 4.86
N SER A 81 -6.17 7.24 4.68
CA SER A 81 -6.98 6.43 5.62
C SER A 81 -6.36 6.33 7.03
N LEU A 82 -5.05 6.56 7.16
CA LEU A 82 -4.32 6.62 8.42
C LEU A 82 -4.14 8.07 8.94
N GLY A 83 -4.67 9.07 8.22
CA GLY A 83 -4.49 10.48 8.54
C GLY A 83 -3.08 11.02 8.25
N ILE A 84 -2.31 10.35 7.40
CA ILE A 84 -0.93 10.73 7.03
C ILE A 84 -0.97 11.47 5.70
N ALA A 85 -0.57 12.75 5.71
CA ALA A 85 -0.48 13.57 4.51
C ALA A 85 0.98 13.68 4.03
N PRO A 86 1.35 13.07 2.88
CA PRO A 86 2.69 13.21 2.35
C PRO A 86 3.02 14.66 1.95
N PRO A 87 4.23 15.17 2.23
CA PRO A 87 4.67 16.46 1.71
C PRO A 87 4.64 16.47 0.17
N GLY A 88 4.12 17.55 -0.42
CA GLY A 88 3.83 17.65 -1.86
C GLY A 88 5.03 17.50 -2.83
N LYS A 89 6.26 17.32 -2.33
CA LYS A 89 7.49 17.11 -3.12
C LYS A 89 8.06 15.68 -3.03
N ILE A 90 7.27 14.67 -2.64
CA ILE A 90 7.74 13.28 -2.69
C ILE A 90 7.68 12.77 -4.13
N ARG A 91 8.78 12.96 -4.89
CA ARG A 91 8.93 12.38 -6.24
C ARG A 91 9.73 11.08 -6.17
N GLY A 92 9.14 9.98 -6.62
CA GLY A 92 9.82 8.70 -6.86
C GLY A 92 10.23 7.90 -5.61
N LYS A 93 9.84 8.34 -4.40
CA LYS A 93 10.14 7.68 -3.12
C LYS A 93 8.90 7.50 -2.24
N LEU A 94 7.71 7.43 -2.84
CA LEU A 94 6.47 7.37 -2.08
C LEU A 94 6.33 6.07 -1.29
N ALA A 95 6.77 4.94 -1.84
CA ALA A 95 6.82 3.67 -1.12
C ALA A 95 7.76 3.72 0.09
N ASP A 96 8.93 4.35 -0.04
CA ASP A 96 9.89 4.52 1.06
C ASP A 96 9.31 5.41 2.16
N TYR A 97 8.71 6.54 1.78
CA TYR A 97 8.04 7.44 2.69
C TYR A 97 6.91 6.72 3.44
N ALA A 98 6.00 6.08 2.71
CA ALA A 98 4.87 5.37 3.29
C ALA A 98 5.33 4.29 4.27
N ALA A 99 6.31 3.47 3.88
CA ALA A 99 6.83 2.42 4.72
C ALA A 99 7.39 2.93 6.06
N ARG A 100 8.10 4.06 6.02
CA ARG A 100 8.60 4.71 7.23
C ARG A 100 7.46 5.21 8.12
N GLU A 101 6.55 6.01 7.57
CA GLU A 101 5.47 6.63 8.36
C GLU A 101 4.52 5.57 8.96
N ILE A 102 4.16 4.54 8.18
CA ILE A 102 3.32 3.43 8.66
C ILE A 102 4.05 2.67 9.78
N GLY A 103 5.34 2.37 9.61
CA GLY A 103 6.14 1.68 10.61
C GLY A 103 6.28 2.47 11.92
N GLU A 104 6.52 3.79 11.81
CA GLU A 104 6.59 4.71 12.95
C GLU A 104 5.24 4.80 13.68
N LEU A 105 4.14 4.99 12.93
CA LEU A 105 2.79 5.01 13.50
C LEU A 105 2.48 3.70 14.24
N GLY A 106 2.82 2.56 13.63
CA GLY A 106 2.67 1.24 14.23
C GLY A 106 3.48 1.07 15.51
N MET A 107 4.71 1.58 15.53
CA MET A 107 5.56 1.60 16.73
C MET A 107 4.92 2.42 17.86
N PHE A 108 4.46 3.64 17.58
CA PHE A 108 3.78 4.47 18.57
C PHE A 108 2.53 3.79 19.13
N GLN A 109 1.72 3.14 18.28
CA GLN A 109 0.55 2.39 18.74
C GLN A 109 0.91 1.23 19.68
N ARG A 110 1.99 0.48 19.41
CA ARG A 110 2.44 -0.61 20.28
C ARG A 110 2.89 -0.08 21.65
N ILE A 111 3.63 1.03 21.66
CA ILE A 111 4.07 1.68 22.90
C ILE A 111 2.85 2.16 23.70
N ALA A 112 1.91 2.84 23.07
CA ALA A 112 0.68 3.33 23.71
C ALA A 112 -0.17 2.18 24.30
N LYS A 113 -0.20 1.02 23.63
CA LYS A 113 -0.87 -0.20 24.12
C LYS A 113 -0.08 -0.96 25.19
N GLY A 114 1.04 -0.42 25.69
CA GLY A 114 1.88 -1.05 26.73
C GLY A 114 2.73 -2.21 26.23
N SER A 115 2.75 -2.46 24.91
CA SER A 115 3.61 -3.45 24.26
C SER A 115 4.98 -2.82 23.94
N SER A 116 5.69 -2.38 24.98
CA SER A 116 7.09 -1.97 24.80
C SER A 116 7.96 -3.23 24.57
N PRO A 117 9.05 -3.14 23.79
CA PRO A 117 10.01 -4.25 23.65
C PRO A 117 10.51 -4.75 25.02
N GLU A 118 10.72 -3.83 25.97
CA GLU A 118 11.09 -4.14 27.36
C GLU A 118 10.01 -4.94 28.10
N ASN A 119 8.73 -4.60 27.94
CA ASN A 119 7.64 -5.33 28.58
C ASN A 119 7.49 -6.74 28.00
N MET A 120 7.79 -6.93 26.71
CA MET A 120 7.73 -8.24 26.05
C MET A 120 8.85 -9.17 26.55
N GLU A 121 10.08 -8.67 26.73
CA GLU A 121 11.16 -9.45 27.35
C GLU A 121 10.87 -9.84 28.80
N VAL A 122 10.32 -8.91 29.59
CA VAL A 122 9.97 -9.16 31.00
C VAL A 122 8.85 -10.20 31.11
N GLN A 123 7.85 -10.15 30.23
CA GLN A 123 6.75 -11.12 30.21
C GLN A 123 7.23 -12.52 29.79
N THR A 124 8.12 -12.59 28.80
CA THR A 124 8.69 -13.86 28.31
C THR A 124 9.54 -14.54 29.38
N ARG A 125 10.36 -13.78 30.12
CA ARG A 125 11.16 -14.28 31.26
C ARG A 125 10.29 -14.73 32.44
N LYS A 126 9.16 -14.05 32.71
CA LYS A 126 8.21 -14.46 33.75
C LYS A 126 7.50 -15.77 33.41
N ASN A 127 7.16 -15.99 32.15
CA ASN A 127 6.45 -17.19 31.72
C ASN A 127 7.35 -18.44 31.74
N LEU A 128 8.64 -18.32 31.39
CA LEU A 128 9.60 -19.42 31.55
C LEU A 128 9.78 -19.86 33.01
N ARG A 129 9.72 -18.94 33.98
CA ARG A 129 9.84 -19.25 35.41
C ARG A 129 8.60 -19.91 36.02
N LYS A 130 7.43 -19.81 35.38
CA LYS A 130 6.17 -20.37 35.88
C LYS A 130 5.85 -21.77 35.34
N GLY A 131 6.56 -22.24 34.32
CA GLY A 131 6.39 -23.58 33.73
C GLY A 131 7.23 -24.69 34.35
N SER A 132 7.97 -24.42 35.43
CA SER A 132 8.75 -25.41 36.18
C SER A 132 8.11 -25.67 37.55
N ARG A 133 6.90 -26.24 37.57
CA ARG A 133 6.32 -26.93 38.72
C ARG A 133 5.46 -28.08 38.24
#